data_AF-A0A544UK48-F1
#
_entry.id   AF-A0A544UK48-F1
#
_cell.length_a   1.000
_cell.length_b   1.000
_cell.length_c   1.000
_cell.angle_alpha   90.00
_cell.angle_beta   90.00
_cell.angle_gamma   90.00
#
_symmetry.space_group_name_H-M   'P 1'
#
loop_
_entity.id
_entity.type
_entity.pdbx_description
1 polymer ?
#
loop_
_entity_poly.entity_id
_entity_poly.type
_entity_poly.pdbx_seq_one_letter_code
_entity_poly.pdbx_strand_id
1 'polypeptide(L)'
;MNNHFAIAVDSGKHTTKSVFSINGNLHKYKFRTLVQEVQDLGVELTPTNQIVELDGKTFLIGDMNSEAQSNYDISKHSIEHLLCIYLAITKYLTQIDSKNIGIPNIRLAVNVPLNIYKNSVLKAKYEQFIQNQQKTISLRVNRKAFIFRIDKIILLPEGTGPIYQRINEFKLKRSLIIDIGD
;
A
#
# COMPACT_ATOMS: atom_id res chain seq x y z
N MET A 1 9.55 -22.75 -9.00
CA MET A 1 9.80 -21.51 -8.23
C MET A 1 8.46 -20.93 -7.79
N ASN A 2 8.35 -20.51 -6.54
CA ASN A 2 7.11 -19.97 -5.99
C ASN A 2 7.01 -18.48 -6.36
N ASN A 3 6.15 -18.12 -7.33
CA ASN A 3 5.98 -16.72 -7.78
C ASN A 3 5.01 -15.92 -6.89
N HIS A 4 4.68 -16.43 -5.70
CA HIS A 4 3.79 -15.78 -4.76
C HIS A 4 4.58 -15.04 -3.70
N PHE A 5 4.40 -13.73 -3.66
CA PHE A 5 5.08 -12.81 -2.77
C PHE A 5 4.06 -12.20 -1.83
N ALA A 6 4.32 -12.26 -0.52
CA ALA A 6 3.39 -11.77 0.49
C ALA A 6 3.88 -10.43 1.08
N ILE A 7 2.99 -9.45 1.11
CA ILE A 7 3.25 -8.13 1.70
C ILE A 7 2.02 -7.68 2.49
N ALA A 8 2.26 -7.06 3.64
CA ALA A 8 1.23 -6.32 4.37
C ALA A 8 1.50 -4.82 4.24
N VAL A 9 0.47 -4.05 3.92
CA VAL A 9 0.53 -2.60 3.75
C VAL A 9 -0.51 -1.95 4.65
N ASP A 10 -0.07 -0.99 5.46
CA ASP A 10 -0.91 -0.06 6.19
C ASP A 10 -0.84 1.29 5.47
N SER A 11 -1.86 1.64 4.70
CA SER A 11 -1.93 2.95 4.04
C SER A 11 -2.76 3.91 4.88
N GLY A 12 -2.13 4.49 5.90
CA GLY A 12 -2.71 5.54 6.74
C GLY A 12 -2.77 6.88 6.02
N LYS A 13 -3.57 7.83 6.53
CA LYS A 13 -3.70 9.18 5.95
C LYS A 13 -2.39 9.96 5.91
N HIS A 14 -1.61 9.88 6.99
CA HIS A 14 -0.33 10.58 7.08
C HIS A 14 0.83 9.72 6.55
N THR A 15 0.80 8.41 6.78
CA THR A 15 1.95 7.56 6.51
C THR A 15 1.51 6.21 6.00
N THR A 16 2.18 5.76 4.94
CA THR A 16 2.09 4.40 4.47
C THR A 16 3.25 3.60 5.03
N LYS A 17 2.93 2.47 5.66
CA LYS A 17 3.88 1.51 6.21
C LYS A 17 3.69 0.21 5.47
N SER A 18 4.76 -0.54 5.25
CA SER A 18 4.66 -1.89 4.73
C SER A 18 5.67 -2.81 5.36
N VAL A 19 5.34 -4.09 5.36
CA VAL A 19 6.18 -5.15 5.89
C VAL A 19 6.08 -6.39 5.01
N PHE A 20 7.22 -7.02 4.77
CA PHE A 20 7.32 -8.29 4.05
C PHE A 20 8.54 -9.06 4.56
N SER A 21 8.59 -10.37 4.27
CA SER A 21 9.73 -11.20 4.64
C SER A 21 10.44 -11.77 3.41
N ILE A 22 11.77 -11.73 3.44
CA ILE A 22 12.64 -12.36 2.45
C ILE A 22 13.60 -13.27 3.21
N ASN A 23 13.58 -14.56 2.91
CA ASN A 23 14.45 -15.57 3.56
C ASN A 23 14.41 -15.52 5.09
N GLY A 24 13.23 -15.27 5.68
CA GLY A 24 13.04 -15.16 7.13
C GLY A 24 13.39 -13.79 7.73
N ASN A 25 14.04 -12.90 6.99
CA ASN A 25 14.31 -11.54 7.45
C ASN A 25 13.10 -10.65 7.21
N LEU A 26 12.74 -9.83 8.20
CA LEU A 26 11.61 -8.91 8.13
C LEU A 26 12.08 -7.55 7.63
N HIS A 27 11.52 -7.09 6.52
CA HIS A 27 11.81 -5.79 5.94
C HIS A 27 10.63 -4.86 6.18
N LYS A 28 10.91 -3.61 6.58
CA LYS A 28 9.90 -2.60 6.89
C LYS A 28 10.18 -1.34 6.08
N TYR A 29 9.16 -0.77 5.48
CA TYR A 29 9.23 0.52 4.78
C TYR A 29 8.19 1.49 5.33
N LYS A 30 8.55 2.77 5.34
CA LYS A 30 7.69 3.87 5.79
C LYS A 30 7.93 5.06 4.87
N PHE A 31 6.86 5.70 4.40
CA PHE A 31 6.90 6.96 3.65
C PHE A 31 5.60 7.75 3.85
N ARG A 32 5.59 9.05 3.54
CA ARG A 32 4.38 9.89 3.66
C ARG A 32 3.35 9.48 2.62
N THR A 33 2.09 9.37 3.05
CA THR A 33 0.93 9.20 2.16
C THR A 33 0.51 10.56 1.63
N LEU A 34 1.45 11.27 0.99
CA LEU A 34 1.18 12.59 0.43
C LEU A 34 1.47 12.51 -1.05
N VAL A 35 0.42 12.60 -1.86
CA VAL A 35 0.44 12.33 -3.29
C VAL A 35 -0.08 13.55 -4.04
N GLN A 36 0.63 13.96 -5.08
CA GLN A 36 0.24 15.07 -5.93
C GLN A 36 0.40 14.66 -7.39
N GLU A 37 -0.62 14.88 -8.22
CA GLU A 37 -0.48 14.78 -9.68
C GLU A 37 0.33 15.98 -10.19
N VAL A 38 1.33 15.71 -11.02
CA VAL A 38 2.31 16.70 -11.48
C VAL A 38 2.52 16.59 -12.98
N GLN A 39 2.84 17.72 -13.62
CA GLN A 39 3.26 17.78 -15.01
C GLN A 39 4.70 18.30 -15.03
N ASP A 40 5.61 17.52 -15.60
CA ASP A 40 7.03 17.84 -15.81
C ASP A 40 7.77 18.41 -14.58
N LEU A 41 8.27 17.51 -13.72
CA LEU A 41 9.12 17.89 -12.58
C LEU A 41 10.54 18.16 -13.08
N GLY A 42 10.83 19.39 -13.49
CA GLY A 42 12.18 19.88 -13.79
C GLY A 42 13.10 20.00 -12.57
N VAL A 43 12.83 19.24 -11.50
CA VAL A 43 13.50 19.32 -10.19
C VAL A 43 14.12 17.99 -9.82
N GLU A 44 15.28 18.08 -9.16
CA GLU A 44 15.97 16.92 -8.62
C GLU A 44 15.22 16.39 -7.38
N LEU A 45 14.92 15.09 -7.37
CA LEU A 45 14.16 14.47 -6.28
C LEU A 45 15.04 14.24 -5.06
N THR A 46 14.54 14.59 -3.87
CA THR A 46 15.15 14.15 -2.63
C THR A 46 14.88 12.65 -2.39
N PRO A 47 15.71 11.94 -1.60
CA PRO A 47 15.55 10.50 -1.36
C PRO A 47 14.21 10.08 -0.74
N THR A 48 13.53 10.99 -0.04
CA THR A 48 12.23 10.72 0.59
C THR A 48 11.04 10.83 -0.37
N ASN A 49 11.30 11.20 -1.62
CA ASN A 49 10.28 11.39 -2.65
C ASN A 49 10.42 10.39 -3.78
N GLN A 50 9.29 10.03 -4.38
CA GLN A 50 9.20 9.07 -5.47
C GLN A 50 8.28 9.64 -6.55
N ILE A 51 8.70 9.53 -7.80
CA ILE A 51 7.82 9.76 -8.95
C ILE A 51 7.22 8.43 -9.36
N VAL A 52 5.89 8.36 -9.41
CA VAL A 52 5.12 7.23 -9.88
C VAL A 52 4.39 7.61 -11.17
N GLU A 53 4.63 6.87 -12.25
CA GLU A 53 3.89 7.00 -13.51
C GLU A 53 2.91 5.83 -13.62
N LEU A 54 1.61 6.12 -13.69
CA LEU A 54 0.53 5.13 -13.82
C LEU A 54 -0.52 5.65 -14.80
N ASP A 55 -0.91 4.83 -15.78
CA ASP A 55 -1.94 5.16 -16.78
C ASP A 55 -1.72 6.50 -17.50
N GLY A 56 -0.46 6.82 -17.81
CA GLY A 56 -0.06 8.06 -18.51
C GLY A 56 -0.04 9.31 -17.63
N LYS A 57 -0.36 9.19 -16.34
CA LYS A 57 -0.27 10.26 -15.35
C LYS A 57 0.98 10.12 -14.50
N THR A 58 1.51 11.24 -14.03
CA THR A 58 2.69 11.31 -13.18
C THR A 58 2.33 11.86 -11.82
N PHE A 59 2.76 11.17 -10.77
CA PHE A 59 2.47 11.49 -9.38
C PHE A 59 3.76 11.64 -8.58
N LEU A 60 3.88 12.71 -7.81
CA LEU A 60 4.91 12.86 -6.79
C LEU A 60 4.37 12.31 -5.47
N ILE A 61 5.12 11.42 -4.83
CA ILE A 61 4.77 10.82 -3.54
C ILE A 61 5.90 11.04 -2.55
N GLY A 62 5.60 11.69 -1.41
CA GLY A 62 6.58 11.94 -0.35
C GLY A 62 6.52 13.36 0.23
N ASP A 63 7.60 13.74 0.90
CA ASP A 63 7.66 14.93 1.76
C ASP A 63 7.72 16.26 0.99
N MET A 64 8.04 16.27 -0.31
CA MET A 64 8.17 17.50 -1.10
C MET A 64 6.83 18.11 -1.53
N ASN A 65 5.74 17.37 -1.34
CA ASN A 65 4.41 17.86 -1.63
C ASN A 65 3.95 18.83 -0.51
N SER A 66 3.19 19.85 -0.87
CA SER A 66 2.60 20.76 0.12
C SER A 66 1.47 20.07 0.89
N GLU A 67 1.39 20.26 2.20
CA GLU A 67 0.27 19.74 2.99
C GLU A 67 -1.08 20.36 2.61
N ALA A 68 -1.07 21.54 1.95
CA ALA A 68 -2.27 22.16 1.39
C ALA A 68 -2.89 21.34 0.24
N GLN A 69 -2.15 20.40 -0.34
CA GLN A 69 -2.61 19.46 -1.36
C GLN A 69 -3.03 18.11 -0.77
N SER A 70 -2.99 17.95 0.56
CA SER A 70 -3.44 16.72 1.21
C SER A 70 -4.94 16.54 1.00
N ASN A 71 -5.35 15.38 0.52
CA ASN A 71 -6.76 15.03 0.49
C ASN A 71 -7.23 14.70 1.91
N TYR A 72 -8.03 15.59 2.49
CA TYR A 72 -8.63 15.39 3.82
C TYR A 72 -9.88 14.52 3.78
N ASP A 73 -10.31 14.07 2.59
CA ASP A 73 -11.49 13.22 2.47
C ASP A 73 -11.38 11.99 3.38
N ILE A 74 -12.51 11.60 3.95
CA ILE A 74 -12.60 10.51 4.92
C ILE A 74 -12.43 9.16 4.19
N SER A 75 -12.66 9.14 2.88
CA SER A 75 -12.60 7.92 2.09
C SER A 75 -11.15 7.48 1.82
N LYS A 76 -10.76 6.32 2.35
CA LYS A 76 -9.51 5.64 1.95
C LYS A 76 -9.61 4.95 0.58
N HIS A 77 -10.73 5.16 -0.11
CA HIS A 77 -10.97 4.73 -1.47
C HIS A 77 -10.49 5.82 -2.46
N SER A 78 -9.27 6.31 -2.24
CA SER A 78 -8.66 7.34 -3.07
C SER A 78 -7.55 6.75 -3.93
N ILE A 79 -7.28 7.42 -5.05
CA ILE A 79 -6.14 7.12 -5.92
C ILE A 79 -4.81 7.21 -5.16
N GLU A 80 -4.74 8.04 -4.12
CA GLU A 80 -3.52 8.26 -3.32
C GLU A 80 -3.15 7.00 -2.53
N HIS A 81 -4.14 6.39 -1.86
CA HIS A 81 -3.93 5.13 -1.15
C HIS A 81 -3.58 4.00 -2.12
N LEU A 82 -4.23 3.93 -3.29
CA LEU A 82 -3.89 2.97 -4.32
C LEU A 82 -2.42 3.09 -4.75
N LEU A 83 -2.01 4.31 -5.08
CA LEU A 83 -0.64 4.61 -5.51
C LEU A 83 0.38 4.27 -4.42
N CYS A 84 0.07 4.56 -3.14
CA CYS A 84 0.93 4.21 -2.03
C CYS A 84 1.04 2.69 -1.82
N ILE A 85 -0.07 1.94 -1.99
CA ILE A 85 -0.04 0.48 -1.94
C ILE A 85 0.84 -0.08 -3.06
N TYR A 86 0.67 0.41 -4.29
CA TYR A 86 1.49 -0.03 -5.42
C TYR A 86 2.97 0.36 -5.24
N LEU A 87 3.25 1.56 -4.74
CA LEU A 87 4.61 1.99 -4.41
C LEU A 87 5.25 1.06 -3.37
N ALA A 88 4.53 0.69 -2.31
CA ALA A 88 5.01 -0.27 -1.31
C ALA A 88 5.34 -1.65 -1.93
N ILE A 89 4.50 -2.14 -2.86
CA ILE A 89 4.78 -3.37 -3.62
C ILE A 89 6.05 -3.22 -4.44
N THR A 90 6.25 -2.11 -5.15
CA THR A 90 7.50 -1.91 -5.93
C THR A 90 8.74 -1.90 -5.04
N LYS A 91 8.67 -1.35 -3.82
CA LYS A 91 9.77 -1.43 -2.84
C LYS A 91 10.11 -2.88 -2.50
N TYR A 92 9.10 -3.73 -2.31
CA TYR A 92 9.34 -5.16 -2.15
C TYR A 92 9.98 -5.79 -3.40
N LEU A 93 9.45 -5.50 -4.58
CA LEU A 93 9.98 -6.02 -5.83
C LEU A 93 11.45 -5.61 -6.10
N THR A 94 11.90 -4.47 -5.57
CA THR A 94 13.32 -4.08 -5.66
C THR A 94 14.26 -4.90 -4.78
N GLN A 95 13.74 -5.53 -3.71
CA GLN A 95 14.54 -6.32 -2.78
C GLN A 95 14.64 -7.80 -3.18
N ILE A 96 13.72 -8.28 -4.01
CA ILE A 96 13.77 -9.66 -4.53
C ILE A 96 14.58 -9.70 -5.82
N ASP A 97 15.37 -10.76 -6.01
CA ASP A 97 15.98 -11.04 -7.29
C ASP A 97 14.91 -11.53 -8.27
N SER A 98 14.37 -10.58 -9.04
CA SER A 98 13.26 -10.78 -9.96
C SER A 98 13.71 -11.10 -11.38
N LYS A 99 15.02 -11.20 -11.65
CA LYS A 99 15.55 -11.34 -13.03
C LYS A 99 15.06 -12.57 -13.79
N ASN A 100 14.68 -13.63 -13.07
CA ASN A 100 14.20 -14.90 -13.64
C ASN A 100 12.74 -15.20 -13.30
N ILE A 101 12.03 -14.22 -12.74
CA ILE A 101 10.64 -14.36 -12.33
C ILE A 101 9.83 -13.65 -13.42
N GLY A 102 8.86 -14.35 -14.02
CA GLY A 102 7.89 -13.72 -14.92
C GLY A 102 7.08 -12.64 -14.19
N ILE A 103 5.80 -12.44 -14.53
CA ILE A 103 4.97 -11.47 -13.80
C ILE A 103 4.80 -11.94 -12.33
N PRO A 104 5.31 -11.21 -11.32
CA PRO A 104 5.18 -11.59 -9.92
C PRO A 104 3.72 -11.57 -9.46
N ASN A 105 3.31 -12.55 -8.64
CA ASN A 105 1.99 -12.60 -8.03
C ASN A 105 2.06 -12.15 -6.57
N ILE A 106 1.34 -11.08 -6.23
CA ILE A 106 1.35 -10.45 -4.93
C ILE A 106 0.11 -10.88 -4.14
N ARG A 107 0.35 -11.48 -2.97
CA ARG A 107 -0.65 -11.68 -1.92
C ARG A 107 -0.58 -10.51 -0.96
N LEU A 108 -1.59 -9.67 -1.00
CA LEU A 108 -1.63 -8.41 -0.27
C LEU A 108 -2.50 -8.53 0.98
N ALA A 109 -1.99 -8.15 2.14
CA ALA A 109 -2.83 -7.78 3.28
C ALA A 109 -2.86 -6.25 3.38
N VAL A 110 -4.05 -5.66 3.51
CA VAL A 110 -4.18 -4.21 3.66
C VAL A 110 -5.23 -3.87 4.71
N ASN A 111 -4.97 -2.82 5.48
CA ASN A 111 -5.94 -2.31 6.43
C ASN A 111 -7.02 -1.48 5.73
N VAL A 112 -8.23 -1.50 6.29
CA VAL A 112 -9.34 -0.68 5.83
C VAL A 112 -10.11 -0.10 7.00
N PRO A 113 -10.75 1.07 6.81
CA PRO A 113 -11.66 1.64 7.77
C PRO A 113 -12.78 0.66 8.15
N LEU A 114 -13.21 0.71 9.41
CA LEU A 114 -14.17 -0.27 9.96
C LEU A 114 -15.52 -0.25 9.23
N ASN A 115 -15.95 0.91 8.73
CA ASN A 115 -17.16 1.05 7.92
C ASN A 115 -17.07 0.30 6.58
N ILE A 116 -15.91 0.34 5.90
CA ILE A 116 -15.65 -0.45 4.69
C ILE A 116 -15.57 -1.94 5.05
N TYR A 117 -14.86 -2.29 6.12
CA TYR A 117 -14.70 -3.69 6.54
C TYR A 117 -16.03 -4.40 6.82
N LYS A 118 -16.97 -3.70 7.49
CA LYS A 118 -18.28 -4.25 7.87
C LYS A 118 -19.28 -4.30 6.72
N ASN A 119 -19.08 -3.52 5.65
CA ASN A 119 -19.98 -3.48 4.51
C ASN A 119 -19.43 -4.34 3.37
N SER A 120 -20.07 -5.49 3.10
CA SER A 120 -19.60 -6.45 2.09
C SER A 120 -19.49 -5.86 0.68
N VAL A 121 -20.40 -4.96 0.30
CA VAL A 121 -20.40 -4.32 -1.02
C VAL A 121 -19.24 -3.34 -1.14
N LEU A 122 -19.02 -2.49 -0.14
CA LEU A 122 -17.88 -1.56 -0.13
C LEU A 122 -16.55 -2.30 -0.08
N LYS A 123 -16.49 -3.39 0.72
CA LYS A 123 -15.33 -4.27 0.83
C LYS A 123 -14.96 -4.88 -0.52
N ALA A 124 -15.94 -5.44 -1.24
CA ALA A 124 -15.72 -6.04 -2.56
C ALA A 124 -15.29 -4.99 -3.61
N LYS A 125 -15.91 -3.81 -3.61
CA LYS A 125 -15.51 -2.70 -4.50
C LYS A 125 -14.06 -2.27 -4.25
N TYR A 126 -13.67 -2.13 -2.99
CA TYR A 126 -12.32 -1.73 -2.61
C TYR A 126 -11.28 -2.81 -2.97
N GLU A 127 -11.60 -4.08 -2.76
CA GLU A 127 -10.77 -5.21 -3.19
C GLU A 127 -10.55 -5.19 -4.72
N GLN A 128 -11.62 -5.04 -5.50
CA GLN A 128 -11.52 -4.97 -6.96
C GLN A 128 -10.73 -3.76 -7.47
N PHE A 129 -10.90 -2.62 -6.79
CA PHE A 129 -10.15 -1.40 -7.07
C PHE A 129 -8.65 -1.61 -6.88
N ILE A 130 -8.22 -2.15 -5.72
CA ILE A 130 -6.79 -2.42 -5.47
C ILE A 130 -6.24 -3.48 -6.41
N GLN A 131 -7.00 -4.56 -6.67
CA GLN A 131 -6.57 -5.66 -7.53
C GLN A 131 -6.56 -5.30 -9.03
N ASN A 132 -6.96 -4.08 -9.40
CA ASN A 132 -7.09 -3.67 -10.79
C ASN A 132 -7.92 -4.68 -11.61
N GLN A 133 -9.04 -5.15 -11.05
CA GLN A 133 -9.88 -6.19 -11.68
C GLN A 133 -9.10 -7.46 -12.08
N GLN A 134 -8.11 -7.88 -11.28
CA GLN A 134 -7.24 -9.03 -11.53
C GLN A 134 -6.33 -8.90 -12.77
N LYS A 135 -6.29 -7.73 -13.39
CA LYS A 135 -5.37 -7.42 -14.50
C LYS A 135 -3.98 -7.12 -13.97
N THR A 136 -3.00 -7.26 -14.85
CA THR A 136 -1.63 -6.85 -14.56
C THR A 136 -1.57 -5.35 -14.30
N ILE A 137 -0.81 -4.96 -13.29
CA ILE A 137 -0.52 -3.57 -12.94
C ILE A 137 0.87 -3.25 -13.49
N SER A 138 0.96 -2.20 -14.30
CA SER A 138 2.20 -1.71 -14.89
C SER A 138 2.38 -0.24 -14.52
N LEU A 139 3.51 0.09 -13.93
CA LEU A 139 3.85 1.46 -13.54
C LEU A 139 5.36 1.70 -13.64
N ARG A 140 5.77 2.96 -13.59
CA ARG A 140 7.18 3.31 -13.42
C ARG A 140 7.38 4.04 -12.10
N VAL A 141 8.44 3.70 -11.39
CA VAL A 141 8.86 4.39 -10.17
C VAL A 141 10.27 4.91 -10.38
N ASN A 142 10.46 6.22 -10.30
CA ASN A 142 11.74 6.88 -10.59
C ASN A 142 12.35 6.38 -11.91
N ARG A 143 11.55 6.41 -12.99
CA ARG A 143 11.89 5.95 -14.35
C ARG A 143 12.09 4.44 -14.53
N LYS A 144 12.18 3.65 -13.45
CA LYS A 144 12.28 2.18 -13.49
C LYS A 144 10.90 1.56 -13.66
N ALA A 145 10.74 0.69 -14.64
CA ALA A 145 9.48 -0.02 -14.89
C ALA A 145 9.26 -1.18 -13.92
N PHE A 146 8.02 -1.35 -13.48
CA PHE A 146 7.55 -2.45 -12.65
C PHE A 146 6.26 -3.03 -13.24
N ILE A 147 6.16 -4.34 -13.16
CA ILE A 147 4.97 -5.09 -13.57
C ILE A 147 4.67 -6.17 -12.54
N PHE A 148 3.42 -6.30 -12.11
CA PHE A 148 2.99 -7.34 -11.18
C PHE A 148 1.47 -7.56 -11.26
N ARG A 149 0.98 -8.61 -10.61
CA ARG A 149 -0.46 -8.86 -10.41
C ARG A 149 -0.73 -9.08 -8.93
N ILE A 150 -1.87 -8.62 -8.42
CA ILE A 150 -2.34 -8.94 -7.07
C ILE A 150 -3.31 -10.11 -7.17
N ASP A 151 -2.89 -11.31 -6.78
CA ASP A 151 -3.70 -12.54 -6.95
C ASP A 151 -4.72 -12.73 -5.82
N LYS A 152 -4.35 -12.33 -4.59
CA LYS A 152 -5.23 -12.37 -3.42
C LYS A 152 -5.05 -11.12 -2.58
N ILE A 153 -6.15 -10.63 -2.02
CA ILE A 153 -6.13 -9.57 -1.01
C ILE A 153 -6.82 -10.04 0.26
N ILE A 154 -6.29 -9.63 1.40
CA ILE A 154 -6.95 -9.76 2.70
C ILE A 154 -7.13 -8.35 3.25
N LEU A 155 -8.38 -7.91 3.31
CA LEU A 155 -8.75 -6.65 3.93
C LEU A 155 -8.93 -6.87 5.43
N LEU A 156 -8.18 -6.14 6.26
CA LEU A 156 -8.21 -6.21 7.72
C LEU A 156 -8.75 -4.90 8.30
N PRO A 157 -9.55 -4.93 9.37
CA PRO A 157 -10.03 -3.70 9.98
C PRO A 157 -8.89 -2.97 10.70
N GLU A 158 -8.86 -1.65 10.53
CA GLU A 158 -7.97 -0.76 11.28
C GLU A 158 -8.12 -0.93 12.81
N GLY A 159 -7.05 -0.59 13.53
CA GLY A 159 -6.99 -0.72 14.98
C GLY A 159 -6.79 -2.15 15.49
N THR A 160 -6.93 -3.20 14.67
CA THR A 160 -6.84 -4.59 15.17
C THR A 160 -5.43 -5.17 15.33
N GLY A 161 -4.39 -4.46 14.88
CA GLY A 161 -3.00 -4.89 14.99
C GLY A 161 -2.59 -5.37 16.40
N PRO A 162 -2.85 -4.60 17.46
CA PRO A 162 -2.54 -5.00 18.84
C PRO A 162 -3.23 -6.30 19.29
N ILE A 163 -4.44 -6.59 18.77
CA ILE A 163 -5.15 -7.84 19.05
C ILE A 163 -4.42 -9.00 18.39
N TYR A 164 -4.09 -8.89 17.10
CA TYR A 164 -3.42 -9.97 16.38
C TYR A 164 -2.03 -10.28 16.91
N GLN A 165 -1.27 -9.25 17.31
CA GLN A 165 0.07 -9.42 17.87
C GLN A 165 0.05 -10.21 19.19
N ARG A 166 -1.02 -10.07 19.97
CA ARG A 166 -1.19 -10.69 21.30
C ARG A 166 -2.46 -11.51 21.35
N ILE A 167 -2.72 -12.29 20.29
CA ILE A 167 -4.01 -12.96 20.12
C ILE A 167 -4.36 -13.86 21.30
N ASN A 168 -3.37 -14.50 21.91
CA ASN A 168 -3.57 -15.35 23.10
C ASN A 168 -4.07 -14.55 24.32
N GLU A 169 -3.73 -13.27 24.45
CA GLU A 169 -4.20 -12.42 25.53
C GLU A 169 -5.67 -12.00 25.36
N PHE A 170 -6.12 -11.84 24.11
CA PHE A 170 -7.42 -11.25 23.77
C PHE A 170 -8.45 -12.24 23.20
N LYS A 171 -8.03 -13.44 22.80
CA LYS A 171 -8.94 -14.47 22.26
C LYS A 171 -10.05 -14.75 23.27
N LEU A 172 -11.30 -14.75 22.79
CA LEU A 172 -12.53 -14.95 23.59
C LEU A 172 -12.83 -13.86 24.64
N LYS A 173 -12.12 -12.72 24.64
CA LYS A 173 -12.42 -11.59 25.52
C LYS A 173 -13.12 -10.47 24.75
N ARG A 174 -13.93 -9.69 25.48
CA ARG A 174 -14.41 -8.39 25.00
C ARG A 174 -13.30 -7.38 25.22
N SER A 175 -12.84 -6.73 24.16
CA SER A 175 -11.74 -5.77 24.21
C SER A 175 -12.16 -4.45 23.56
N LEU A 176 -11.71 -3.35 24.15
CA LEU A 176 -11.82 -2.00 23.59
C LEU A 176 -10.43 -1.57 23.16
N ILE A 177 -10.31 -1.07 21.93
CA ILE A 177 -9.09 -0.45 21.42
C ILE A 177 -9.37 1.04 21.33
N ILE A 178 -8.53 1.83 21.99
CA ILE A 178 -8.56 3.28 21.92
C ILE A 178 -7.31 3.67 21.16
N ASP A 179 -7.48 4.09 19.90
CA ASP A 179 -6.41 4.62 19.07
C ASP A 179 -6.42 6.15 19.21
N ILE A 180 -5.33 6.71 19.74
CA ILE A 180 -5.15 8.15 19.91
C ILE A 180 -4.16 8.58 18.83
N GLY A 181 -4.70 9.11 17.75
CA GLY A 181 -3.90 9.73 16.68
C GLY A 181 -3.63 11.20 16.97
N ASP A 182 -2.47 11.67 16.53
CA ASP A 182 -2.11 13.08 16.48
C ASP A 182 -2.81 13.80 15.31
#